data_AF-A0A536B1S5-F1
#
_entry.id   AF-A0A536B1S5-F1
#
_cell.length_a   1.000
_cell.length_b   1.000
_cell.length_c   1.000
_cell.angle_alpha   90.00
_cell.angle_beta   90.00
_cell.angle_gamma   90.00
#
_symmetry.space_group_name_H-M   'P 1'
#
loop_
_entity.id
_entity.type
_entity.pdbx_description
1 polymer ?
#
loop_
_entity_poly.entity_id
_entity_poly.type
_entity_poly.pdbx_seq_one_letter_code
_entity_poly.pdbx_strand_id
1 'polypeptide(L)'
;MSRVILTLVAFIALLLGPASVAAAAEGAAGAVYTLTNTAANAVIVYDRAASGELTWSGTFPTGGSGGSLGSQGAVTISDDGRWLYAVDAGSNDVAVFRITKSGLTWSDRIASGGI
;
A
#
# COMPACT_ATOMS: atom_id res chain seq x y z
N MET A 1 17.26 54.23 -22.88
CA MET A 1 16.52 53.11 -23.51
C MET A 1 16.93 51.74 -22.93
N SER A 2 17.13 51.58 -21.61
CA SER A 2 17.67 50.32 -21.03
C SER A 2 17.06 49.87 -19.69
N ARG A 3 15.93 50.44 -19.24
CA ARG A 3 15.30 50.01 -17.96
C ARG A 3 13.88 49.46 -18.11
N VAL A 4 13.29 49.54 -19.30
CA VAL A 4 11.92 49.09 -19.56
C VAL A 4 11.88 47.62 -20.03
N ILE A 5 12.97 47.13 -20.63
CA ILE A 5 13.04 45.76 -21.18
C ILE A 5 13.30 44.71 -20.09
N LEU A 6 13.99 45.06 -19.00
CA LEU A 6 14.26 44.10 -17.90
C LEU A 6 13.02 43.76 -17.06
N THR A 7 11.99 44.60 -17.04
CA THR A 7 10.77 44.34 -16.25
C THR A 7 9.80 43.39 -16.96
N LEU A 8 9.94 43.17 -18.28
CA LEU A 8 9.00 42.36 -19.06
C LEU A 8 9.31 40.85 -19.03
N VAL A 9 10.58 40.47 -18.81
CA VAL A 9 10.99 39.05 -18.75
C VAL A 9 10.70 38.44 -17.37
N ALA A 10 10.68 39.25 -16.31
CA ALA A 10 10.38 38.78 -14.96
C ALA A 10 8.88 38.47 -14.73
N PHE A 11 7.97 38.96 -15.59
CA PHE A 11 6.53 38.73 -15.43
C PHE A 11 6.03 37.44 -16.09
N ILE A 12 6.77 36.90 -17.07
CA ILE A 12 6.40 35.65 -17.75
C ILE A 12 6.90 34.42 -16.97
N ALA A 13 7.94 34.57 -16.15
CA ALA A 13 8.46 33.49 -15.31
C ALA A 13 7.61 33.19 -14.06
N LEU A 14 6.62 34.02 -13.72
CA LEU A 14 5.75 33.82 -12.55
C LEU A 14 4.47 33.00 -12.85
N LEU A 15 4.20 32.70 -14.12
CA LEU A 15 3.02 31.93 -14.56
C LEU A 15 3.29 30.44 -14.74
N LEU A 16 4.53 29.99 -14.50
CA LEU A 16 4.95 28.59 -14.50
C LEU A 16 5.39 28.20 -13.09
N GLY A 17 4.51 28.38 -12.10
CA GLY A 17 4.66 27.62 -10.86
C GLY A 17 4.71 26.12 -11.21
N PRO A 18 5.42 25.28 -10.43
CA PRO A 18 5.37 23.84 -10.67
C PRO A 18 3.91 23.44 -10.64
N ALA A 19 3.35 23.07 -11.79
CA ALA A 19 2.06 22.44 -11.85
C ALA A 19 2.23 21.15 -11.04
N SER A 20 1.73 21.16 -9.81
CA SER A 20 1.41 19.93 -9.12
C SER A 20 0.39 19.25 -10.01
N VAL A 21 0.87 18.33 -10.85
CA VAL A 21 0.00 17.34 -11.46
C VAL A 21 -0.49 16.53 -10.27
N ALA A 22 -1.56 17.00 -9.63
CA ALA A 22 -2.39 16.13 -8.83
C ALA A 22 -2.82 15.08 -9.85
N ALA A 23 -2.14 13.93 -9.84
CA ALA A 23 -2.65 12.75 -10.49
C ALA A 23 -4.04 12.59 -9.90
N ALA A 24 -5.05 13.03 -10.65
CA ALA A 24 -6.41 12.66 -10.38
C ALA A 24 -6.33 11.15 -10.24
N ALA A 25 -6.63 10.64 -9.05
CA ALA A 25 -6.56 9.22 -8.78
C ALA A 25 -7.41 8.55 -9.86
N GLU A 26 -6.76 8.05 -10.91
CA GLU A 26 -7.38 7.12 -11.83
C GLU A 26 -7.92 6.04 -10.91
N GLY A 27 -9.25 5.99 -10.78
CA GLY A 27 -9.91 5.29 -9.69
C GLY A 27 -9.23 3.94 -9.49
N ALA A 28 -8.73 3.69 -8.26
CA ALA A 28 -7.82 2.59 -7.98
C ALA A 28 -8.32 1.31 -8.67
N ALA A 29 -7.50 0.78 -9.59
CA ALA A 29 -7.81 -0.44 -10.32
C ALA A 29 -7.75 -1.67 -9.41
N GLY A 30 -7.16 -1.52 -8.21
CA GLY A 30 -7.14 -2.52 -7.17
C GLY A 30 -6.14 -2.15 -6.07
N ALA A 31 -5.69 -3.16 -5.34
CA ALA A 31 -4.66 -3.03 -4.31
C ALA A 31 -3.60 -4.12 -4.48
N VAL A 32 -2.40 -3.84 -3.96
CA VAL A 32 -1.31 -4.83 -3.79
C VAL A 32 -1.07 -5.03 -2.30
N TYR A 33 -0.96 -6.29 -1.90
CA TYR A 33 -0.71 -6.71 -0.54
C TYR A 33 0.63 -7.42 -0.44
N THR A 34 1.44 -7.07 0.55
CA THR A 34 2.70 -7.76 0.87
C THR A 34 2.88 -7.87 2.38
N LEU A 35 3.82 -8.70 2.82
CA LEU A 35 4.15 -8.88 4.23
C LEU A 35 5.53 -8.30 4.56
N THR A 36 5.66 -7.74 5.76
CA THR A 36 6.97 -7.35 6.29
C THR A 36 7.84 -8.58 6.57
N ASN A 37 7.24 -9.70 6.95
CA ASN A 37 7.92 -10.94 7.36
C ASN A 37 8.98 -10.73 8.46
N THR A 38 8.78 -9.72 9.31
CA THR A 38 9.63 -9.41 10.45
C THR A 38 9.05 -9.99 11.74
N ALA A 39 9.80 -9.91 12.85
CA ALA A 39 9.33 -10.37 14.16
C ALA A 39 8.00 -9.73 14.61
N ALA A 40 7.72 -8.51 14.16
CA ALA A 40 6.39 -7.87 14.24
C ALA A 40 5.80 -7.83 12.82
N ASN A 41 5.08 -8.88 12.45
CA ASN A 41 4.60 -9.01 11.08
C ASN A 41 3.43 -8.05 10.82
N ALA A 42 3.35 -7.59 9.58
CA ALA A 42 2.29 -6.70 9.13
C ALA A 42 2.03 -6.89 7.64
N VAL A 43 0.79 -6.68 7.24
CA VAL A 43 0.40 -6.52 5.84
C VAL A 43 0.62 -5.07 5.44
N ILE A 44 1.44 -4.84 4.41
CA ILE A 44 1.57 -3.53 3.77
C ILE A 44 0.62 -3.50 2.58
N VAL A 45 -0.16 -2.42 2.48
CA VAL A 45 -1.14 -2.22 1.42
C VAL A 45 -0.73 -1.05 0.55
N TYR A 46 -0.81 -1.25 -0.75
CA TYR A 46 -0.68 -0.20 -1.75
C TYR A 46 -1.96 -0.10 -2.57
N ASP A 47 -2.43 1.11 -2.82
CA ASP A 47 -3.42 1.37 -3.86
C ASP A 47 -2.73 1.29 -5.22
N ARG A 48 -3.34 0.55 -6.15
CA ARG A 48 -2.81 0.34 -7.50
C ARG A 48 -3.64 1.12 -8.51
N ALA A 49 -3.05 2.09 -9.17
CA ALA A 49 -3.67 2.79 -10.28
C ALA A 49 -3.84 1.88 -11.52
N ALA A 50 -4.68 2.27 -12.49
CA ALA A 50 -4.82 1.52 -13.75
C ALA A 50 -3.49 1.40 -14.51
N SER A 51 -2.64 2.42 -14.42
CA SER A 51 -1.26 2.45 -14.93
C SER A 51 -0.31 1.43 -14.26
N GLY A 52 -0.67 0.90 -13.09
CA GLY A 52 0.16 0.04 -12.26
C GLY A 52 1.02 0.78 -11.23
N GLU A 53 0.96 2.12 -11.18
CA GLU A 53 1.58 2.90 -10.10
C GLU A 53 1.05 2.45 -8.73
N LEU A 54 1.95 2.33 -7.76
CA LEU A 54 1.66 1.89 -6.40
C LEU A 54 1.83 3.05 -5.42
N THR A 55 0.74 3.42 -4.76
CA THR A 55 0.75 4.42 -3.68
C THR A 55 0.55 3.72 -2.36
N TRP A 56 1.43 3.96 -1.39
CA TRP A 56 1.27 3.36 -0.07
C TRP A 56 -0.04 3.80 0.58
N SER A 57 -0.82 2.83 1.07
CA SER A 57 -2.17 3.01 1.62
C SER A 57 -2.22 2.69 3.11
N GLY A 58 -1.32 1.83 3.60
CA GLY A 58 -1.20 1.57 5.04
C GLY A 58 -0.34 0.38 5.41
N THR A 59 -0.11 0.22 6.70
CA THR A 59 0.54 -0.95 7.32
C THR A 59 -0.36 -1.48 8.42
N PHE A 60 -0.72 -2.76 8.33
CA PHE A 60 -1.74 -3.39 9.17
C PHE A 60 -1.10 -4.54 9.95
N PRO A 61 -0.89 -4.39 11.26
CA PRO A 61 -0.29 -5.44 12.08
C PRO A 61 -1.12 -6.72 12.06
N THR A 62 -0.47 -7.87 11.86
CA THR A 62 -1.11 -9.19 12.01
C THR A 62 -1.29 -9.56 13.48
N GLY A 63 -0.44 -8.98 14.33
CA GLY A 63 -0.33 -9.27 15.75
C GLY A 63 0.58 -10.46 16.05
N GLY A 64 0.89 -11.29 15.05
CA GLY A 64 1.83 -12.41 15.14
C GLY A 64 3.25 -12.04 14.71
N SER A 65 4.08 -13.07 14.59
CA SER A 65 5.48 -12.95 14.20
C SER A 65 5.73 -13.59 12.85
N GLY A 66 6.43 -12.85 12.00
CA GLY A 66 6.86 -13.30 10.68
C GLY A 66 8.16 -14.09 10.79
N GLY A 67 8.69 -14.46 9.64
CA GLY A 67 9.95 -15.19 9.56
C GLY A 67 10.32 -15.54 8.13
N SER A 68 11.35 -16.37 7.98
CA SER A 68 11.72 -16.91 6.67
C SER A 68 10.59 -17.77 6.12
N LEU A 69 10.23 -17.55 4.85
CA LEU A 69 9.21 -18.32 4.16
C LEU A 69 9.89 -19.33 3.22
N GLY A 70 9.62 -20.62 3.43
CA GLY A 70 10.08 -21.70 2.54
C GLY A 70 9.17 -21.91 1.32
N SER A 71 8.08 -21.15 1.22
CA SER A 71 7.06 -21.26 0.17
C SER A 71 6.55 -19.89 -0.25
N GLN A 72 5.95 -19.83 -1.45
CA GLN A 72 5.21 -18.65 -1.91
C GLN A 72 3.76 -18.69 -1.39
N GLY A 73 3.05 -17.56 -1.44
CA GLY A 73 1.63 -17.49 -1.08
C GLY A 73 1.35 -17.24 0.41
N ALA A 74 2.30 -16.69 1.17
CA ALA A 74 2.10 -16.33 2.58
C ALA A 74 1.07 -15.21 2.81
N VAL A 75 0.64 -14.53 1.75
CA VAL A 75 -0.51 -13.62 1.75
C VAL A 75 -1.42 -13.99 0.59
N THR A 76 -2.72 -14.12 0.84
CA THR A 76 -3.71 -14.43 -0.20
C THR A 76 -5.07 -13.82 0.10
N ILE A 77 -5.92 -13.75 -0.92
CA ILE A 77 -7.28 -13.21 -0.86
C ILE A 77 -8.26 -14.35 -1.10
N SER A 78 -9.42 -14.32 -0.44
CA SER A 78 -10.53 -15.23 -0.74
C SER A 78 -11.06 -15.06 -2.17
N ASP A 79 -11.65 -16.10 -2.75
CA ASP A 79 -12.19 -16.07 -4.11
C ASP A 79 -13.23 -14.96 -4.34
N ASP A 80 -13.95 -14.58 -3.28
CA ASP A 80 -14.94 -13.50 -3.30
C ASP A 80 -14.36 -12.09 -3.05
N GLY A 81 -13.05 -11.98 -2.88
CA GLY A 81 -12.35 -10.72 -2.67
C GLY A 81 -12.61 -10.03 -1.33
N ARG A 82 -13.28 -10.69 -0.37
CA ARG A 82 -13.70 -10.05 0.89
C ARG A 82 -12.72 -10.22 2.04
N TRP A 83 -11.86 -11.23 1.98
CA TRP A 83 -10.96 -11.60 3.07
C TRP A 83 -9.52 -11.68 2.59
N LEU A 84 -8.60 -11.28 3.45
CA LEU A 84 -7.16 -11.45 3.28
C LEU A 84 -6.63 -12.31 4.43
N TYR A 85 -5.79 -13.29 4.06
CA TYR A 85 -5.12 -14.19 4.99
C TYR A 85 -3.63 -13.95 4.94
N ALA A 86 -2.99 -13.81 6.10
CA ALA A 86 -1.57 -13.53 6.24
C ALA A 86 -0.93 -14.55 7.18
N VAL A 87 0.12 -15.23 6.72
CA VAL A 87 0.86 -16.22 7.51
C VAL A 87 1.82 -15.53 8.46
N ASP A 88 1.72 -15.87 9.74
CA ASP A 88 2.68 -15.51 10.79
C ASP A 88 3.54 -16.73 11.12
N ALA A 89 4.55 -16.98 10.26
CA ALA A 89 5.38 -18.19 10.32
C ALA A 89 6.17 -18.33 11.62
N GLY A 90 6.55 -17.23 12.27
CA GLY A 90 7.27 -17.24 13.54
C GLY A 90 6.40 -17.56 14.75
N SER A 91 5.09 -17.32 14.67
CA SER A 91 4.14 -17.61 15.75
C SER A 91 3.16 -18.74 15.45
N ASN A 92 3.28 -19.39 14.29
CA ASN A 92 2.51 -20.56 13.89
C ASN A 92 1.00 -20.30 13.86
N ASP A 93 0.62 -19.14 13.32
CA ASP A 93 -0.77 -18.73 13.16
C ASP A 93 -1.01 -17.98 11.84
N VAL A 94 -2.28 -17.73 11.54
CA VAL A 94 -2.74 -16.97 10.38
C VAL A 94 -3.62 -15.83 10.85
N ALA A 95 -3.27 -14.62 10.46
CA ALA A 95 -4.10 -13.44 10.65
C ALA A 95 -5.15 -13.31 9.52
N VAL A 96 -6.36 -12.91 9.89
CA VAL A 96 -7.51 -12.74 9.01
C VAL A 96 -7.94 -11.28 9.04
N PHE A 97 -8.07 -10.68 7.86
CA PHE A 97 -8.56 -9.32 7.68
C PHE A 97 -9.74 -9.27 6.74
N ARG A 98 -10.70 -8.39 7.04
CA ARG A 98 -11.72 -7.98 6.07
C ARG A 98 -11.16 -6.91 5.16
N ILE A 99 -11.32 -7.08 3.86
CA ILE A 99 -10.98 -6.07 2.86
C ILE A 99 -12.10 -5.04 2.79
N THR A 100 -11.74 -3.76 2.86
CA THR A 100 -12.66 -2.61 2.81
C THR A 100 -12.14 -1.58 1.81
N LYS A 101 -12.96 -0.55 1.54
CA LYS A 101 -12.55 0.58 0.67
C LYS A 101 -11.40 1.41 1.26
N SER A 102 -11.18 1.34 2.57
CA SER A 102 -10.14 2.09 3.28
C SER A 102 -8.95 1.19 3.69
N GLY A 103 -8.81 0.02 3.07
CA GLY A 103 -7.76 -0.95 3.40
C GLY A 103 -8.30 -2.13 4.20
N LEU A 104 -7.58 -2.55 5.23
CA LEU A 104 -7.89 -3.77 5.99
C LEU A 104 -8.50 -3.46 7.36
N THR A 105 -9.51 -4.25 7.75
CA THR A 105 -10.02 -4.29 9.12
C THR A 105 -9.65 -5.64 9.72
N TRP A 106 -9.01 -5.64 10.89
CA TRP A 106 -8.67 -6.87 11.61
C TRP A 106 -9.93 -7.68 11.93
N SER A 107 -9.85 -9.00 11.79
CA SER A 107 -10.97 -9.90 12.06
C SER A 107 -10.63 -10.98 13.08
N ASP A 108 -9.56 -11.74 12.85
CA ASP A 108 -9.19 -12.87 13.70
C ASP A 108 -7.72 -13.25 13.55
N ARG A 109 -7.25 -14.12 14.44
CA ARG A 109 -5.97 -14.81 14.34
C ARG A 109 -6.10 -16.24 14.83
N ILE A 110 -5.80 -17.18 13.95
CA ILE A 110 -6.13 -18.60 14.14
C ILE A 110 -4.83 -19.40 14.12
N ALA A 111 -4.64 -20.26 15.12
CA ALA A 111 -3.51 -21.17 15.16
C ALA A 111 -3.49 -22.05 13.91
N SER A 112 -2.36 -22.07 13.21
CA SER A 112 -2.16 -22.92 12.02
C SER A 112 -1.63 -24.30 12.42
N GLY A 113 -1.00 -24.40 13.59
CA GLY A 113 -0.32 -25.62 14.04
C GLY A 113 1.04 -25.85 13.38
N GLY A 114 1.64 -24.81 12.77
CA GLY A 114 3.01 -24.85 12.28
C GLY A 114 4.05 -25.18 13.37
N ILE A 115 5.27 -25.51 12.95
CA ILE A 115 6.40 -25.92 13.81
C ILE A 115 7.67 -25.21 13.37
#